data_AF-A0A5E5QRW2-F1
#
_entry.id   AF-A0A5E5QRW2-F1
#
_cell.length_a   1.000
_cell.length_b   1.000
_cell.length_c   1.000
_cell.angle_alpha   90.00
_cell.angle_beta   90.00
_cell.angle_gamma   90.00
#
_symmetry.space_group_name_H-M   'P 1'
#
loop_
_entity.id
_entity.type
_entity.pdbx_description
1 polymer ?
#
loop_
_entity_poly.entity_id
_entity_poly.type
_entity_poly.pdbx_seq_one_letter_code
_entity_poly.pdbx_strand_id
1 'polypeptide(L)' 'MNKQYDMIAIGAGSGGLSAVERASEYGKKCLVIEANLKAGL' A
#
# COMPACT_ATOMS: atom_id res chain seq x y z
N MET A 1 4.95 9.95 -17.51
CA MET A 1 5.99 9.11 -16.86
C MET A 1 5.29 8.09 -15.98
N ASN A 2 5.41 6.79 -16.26
CA ASN A 2 4.83 5.74 -15.42
C ASN A 2 5.80 5.36 -14.31
N LYS A 3 5.35 5.45 -13.05
CA LYS A 3 6.09 4.90 -11.91
C LYS A 3 5.77 3.42 -11.79
N GLN A 4 6.81 2.57 -11.82
CA GLN A 4 6.69 1.14 -11.54
C GLN A 4 6.81 0.90 -10.03
N TYR A 5 5.97 -0.02 -9.55
CA TYR A 5 5.88 -0.49 -8.17
C TYR A 5 5.73 -2.01 -8.20
N ASP A 6 6.31 -2.69 -7.21
CA ASP A 6 6.19 -4.14 -7.06
C ASP A 6 4.82 -4.53 -6.47
N MET A 7 4.23 -3.62 -5.68
CA MET A 7 2.91 -3.79 -5.09
C MET A 7 2.18 -2.45 -4.99
N ILE A 8 0.88 -2.47 -5.32
CA ILE A 8 -0.02 -1.34 -5.12
C ILE A 8 -1.22 -1.82 -4.30
N ALA A 9 -1.43 -1.25 -3.12
CA ALA A 9 -2.64 -1.40 -2.35
C ALA A 9 -3.57 -0.22 -2.59
N ILE A 10 -4.85 -0.50 -2.88
CA ILE A 10 -5.92 0.50 -2.93
C ILE A 10 -6.79 0.27 -1.71
N GLY A 11 -6.74 1.21 -0.77
CA GLY A 11 -7.28 1.10 0.58
C GLY A 11 -6.18 0.94 1.63
N ALA A 12 -6.14 1.85 2.60
CA ALA A 12 -5.26 1.82 3.77
C ALA A 12 -5.96 1.22 4.99
N GLY A 13 -6.92 0.31 4.81
CA GLY A 13 -7.42 -0.53 5.90
C GLY A 13 -6.37 -1.53 6.39
N SER A 14 -6.66 -2.26 7.48
CA SER A 14 -5.73 -3.23 8.09
C SER A 14 -5.15 -4.23 7.08
N GLY A 15 -5.99 -4.79 6.20
CA GLY A 15 -5.53 -5.73 5.18
C GLY A 15 -4.55 -5.13 4.17
N GLY A 16 -4.83 -3.91 3.69
CA GLY A 16 -3.98 -3.23 2.70
C GLY A 16 -2.63 -2.82 3.28
N LEU A 17 -2.65 -2.25 4.49
CA LEU A 17 -1.44 -1.87 5.24
C LEU A 17 -0.59 -3.09 5.58
N SER A 18 -1.15 -4.12 6.22
CA SER A 18 -0.38 -5.30 6.62
C SER A 18 0.28 -6.01 5.44
N ALA A 19 -0.38 -6.05 4.29
CA ALA A 19 0.19 -6.66 3.08
C ALA A 19 1.36 -5.83 2.52
N VAL A 20 1.23 -4.50 2.47
CA VAL A 20 2.29 -3.60 1.98
C VAL A 20 3.46 -3.50 2.95
N GLU A 21 3.22 -3.47 4.26
CA GLU A 21 4.26 -3.50 5.28
C GLU A 21 5.12 -4.76 5.12
N ARG A 22 4.49 -5.93 5.03
CA ARG A 22 5.20 -7.19 4.82
C ARG A 22 5.97 -7.21 3.51
N ALA A 23 5.41 -6.70 2.42
CA ALA A 23 6.13 -6.58 1.15
C ALA A 23 7.34 -5.64 1.26
N SER A 24 7.19 -4.53 1.97
CA SER A 24 8.26 -3.54 2.19
C SER A 24 9.40 -4.10 3.04
N GLU A 25 9.11 -4.93 4.05
CA GLU A 25 10.12 -5.69 4.82
C GLU A 25 11.01 -6.56 3.92
N TYR A 26 10.46 -7.07 2.81
CA TYR A 26 11.22 -7.82 1.78
C TYR A 26 11.86 -6.91 0.71
N GLY A 27 11.96 -5.61 0.95
CA GLY A 27 12.60 -4.65 0.05
C GLY A 27 11.79 -4.32 -1.21
N LYS A 28 10.48 -4.60 -1.22
CA LYS A 28 9.60 -4.28 -2.36
C LYS A 28 9.21 -2.81 -2.34
N LYS A 29 9.22 -2.19 -3.53
CA LYS A 29 8.77 -0.82 -3.70
C LYS A 29 7.25 -0.78 -3.79
N CYS A 30 6.62 -0.33 -2.72
CA CYS A 30 5.17 -0.35 -2.58
C CYS A 30 4.52 1.03 -2.73
N LEU A 31 3.25 1.06 -3.14
CA LEU A 31 2.39 2.23 -3.13
C LEU A 31 1.08 1.89 -2.42
N VAL A 32 0.64 2.76 -1.51
CA VAL A 32 -0.71 2.70 -0.93
C VAL A 32 -1.48 3.91 -1.44
N ILE A 33 -2.69 3.69 -1.93
CA ILE A 33 -3.63 4.73 -2.35
C ILE A 33 -4.86 4.62 -1.46
N GLU A 34 -5.18 5.68 -0.76
CA GLU A 34 -6.38 5.77 0.08
C GLU A 34 -7.16 7.03 -0.32
N ALA A 35 -8.46 6.88 -0.52
CA ALA A 35 -9.35 7.96 -0.95
C ALA A 35 -9.83 8.81 0.24
N ASN A 36 -9.87 8.23 1.44
CA ASN A 36 -10.34 8.87 2.66
C ASN A 36 -9.21 9.07 3.66
N LEU A 37 -9.13 10.24 4.30
CA LEU A 37 -8.09 10.51 5.30
C LEU A 37 -8.10 9.52 6.48
N LYS A 38 -9.27 8.92 6.76
CA LYS A 38 -9.41 7.90 7.79
C LYS A 38 -9.18 6.53 7.20
N ALA A 39 -7.99 5.99 7.42
CA ALA A 39 -7.64 4.61 7.10
C ALA A 39 -8.67 3.63 7.69
N GLY A 40 -9.53 3.07 6.83
CA GLY A 40 -10.48 2.00 7.19
C GLY A 40 -11.65 2.36 8.13
N LEU A 41 -12.00 3.65 8.30
CA LEU A 41 -13.15 4.11 9.10
C LEU A 41 -14.18 4.87 8.26
#